data_AF-A0A7J9HKX9-F1
#
_entry.id   AF-A0A7J9HKX9-F1
#
_cell.length_a   1.000
_cell.length_b   1.000
_cell.length_c   1.000
_cell.angle_alpha   90.00
_cell.angle_beta   90.00
_cell.angle_gamma   90.00
#
_symmetry.space_group_name_H-M   'P 1'
#
loop_
_entity.id
_entity.type
_entity.pdbx_description
1 polymer ?
#
loop_
_entity_poly.entity_id
_entity_poly.type
_entity_poly.pdbx_seq_one_letter_code
_entity_poly.pdbx_strand_id
1 'polypeptide(L)'
;MCKSLNVKVLPYFHFYRGAHGQLESFSCSLAKFQKIKDAIQTHRQPHCNIGLSKAVGDLNLESISAPIEKPAVSTQTSDSL
;
A
#
# COMPACT_ATOMS: atom_id res chain seq x y z
N MET A 1 -15.74 -8.37 -2.21
CA MET A 1 -14.40 -8.31 -2.86
C MET A 1 -14.23 -9.36 -3.96
N CYS A 2 -14.21 -10.67 -3.69
CA CYS A 2 -13.93 -11.70 -4.71
C CYS A 2 -14.86 -11.70 -5.94
N LYS A 3 -16.16 -11.43 -5.74
CA LYS A 3 -17.13 -11.29 -6.85
C LYS A 3 -16.76 -10.15 -7.81
N SER A 4 -16.28 -9.02 -7.27
CA SER A 4 -15.89 -7.83 -8.03
C SER A 4 -14.55 -8.02 -8.77
N LEU A 5 -13.70 -8.94 -8.31
CA LEU A 5 -12.44 -9.33 -8.96
C LEU A 5 -12.62 -10.51 -9.93
N ASN A 6 -13.87 -10.86 -10.27
CA ASN A 6 -14.21 -11.97 -11.16
C ASN A 6 -13.67 -13.34 -10.72
N VAL A 7 -13.44 -13.56 -9.42
CA VAL A 7 -13.00 -14.86 -8.88
C VAL A 7 -14.21 -15.78 -8.67
N LYS A 8 -14.26 -16.88 -9.44
CA LYS A 8 -15.38 -17.84 -9.43
C LYS A 8 -15.07 -19.18 -8.75
N VAL A 9 -13.79 -19.54 -8.65
CA VAL A 9 -13.32 -20.84 -8.14
C VAL A 9 -12.14 -20.63 -7.19
N LEU A 10 -11.94 -21.54 -6.24
CA LEU A 10 -10.80 -21.51 -5.33
C LEU A 10 -9.97 -22.80 -5.47
N PRO A 11 -8.65 -22.75 -5.23
CA PRO A 11 -7.82 -21.55 -5.04
C PRO A 11 -7.64 -20.72 -6.33
N TYR A 12 -7.44 -19.40 -6.19
CA TYR A 12 -7.29 -18.46 -7.31
C TYR A 12 -6.17 -17.45 -7.03
N PHE A 13 -5.44 -17.07 -8.06
CA PHE A 13 -4.25 -16.23 -8.00
C PHE A 13 -4.36 -15.11 -9.02
N HIS A 14 -4.11 -13.88 -8.57
CA HIS A 14 -3.88 -12.73 -9.43
C HIS A 14 -2.44 -12.25 -9.21
N PHE A 15 -1.70 -12.02 -10.28
CA PHE A 15 -0.38 -11.40 -10.21
C PHE A 15 -0.51 -9.95 -10.63
N TYR A 16 0.02 -9.04 -9.82
CA TYR A 16 0.05 -7.62 -10.11
C TYR A 16 1.49 -7.11 -10.09
N ARG A 17 1.81 -6.12 -10.94
CA ARG A 17 3.13 -5.48 -10.96
C ARG A 17 3.01 -3.96 -11.13
N GLY A 18 3.07 -3.21 -10.04
CA GLY A 18 3.18 -1.75 -10.05
C GLY A 18 2.27 -1.08 -11.09
N ALA A 19 2.85 -0.23 -11.93
CA ALA A 19 2.15 0.47 -13.01
C ALA A 19 1.59 -0.44 -14.12
N HIS A 20 2.07 -1.69 -14.23
CA HIS A 20 1.56 -2.64 -15.23
C HIS A 20 0.22 -3.27 -14.83
N GLY A 21 -0.24 -3.10 -13.58
CA GLY A 21 -1.50 -3.66 -13.12
C GLY A 21 -1.47 -5.19 -13.10
N GLN A 22 -2.57 -5.84 -13.53
CA GLN A 22 -2.73 -7.29 -13.49
C GLN A 22 -1.99 -7.97 -14.65
N LEU A 23 -1.05 -8.85 -14.33
CA LEU A 23 -0.26 -9.63 -15.28
C LEU A 23 -0.85 -11.02 -15.54
N GLU A 24 -1.30 -11.70 -14.48
CA GLU A 24 -1.87 -13.05 -14.57
C GLU A 24 -3.12 -13.18 -13.70
N SER A 25 -4.01 -14.07 -14.11
CA SER A 25 -5.27 -14.37 -13.42
C SER A 25 -5.64 -15.83 -13.65
N PHE A 26 -5.47 -16.69 -12.65
CA PHE A 26 -5.72 -18.12 -12.82
C PHE A 26 -6.05 -18.86 -11.54
N SER A 27 -6.68 -20.02 -11.68
CA SER A 27 -6.71 -21.07 -10.67
C SER A 27 -5.71 -22.17 -10.98
N CYS A 28 -5.20 -22.82 -9.93
CA CYS A 28 -4.42 -24.06 -10.02
C CYS A 28 -4.45 -24.81 -8.69
N SER A 29 -4.40 -26.14 -8.73
CA SER A 29 -4.24 -26.97 -7.54
C SER A 29 -2.76 -27.28 -7.28
N LEU A 30 -2.48 -28.01 -6.20
CA LEU A 30 -1.13 -28.48 -5.86
C LEU A 30 -0.48 -29.27 -7.02
N ALA A 31 -1.26 -30.10 -7.72
CA ALA A 31 -0.78 -30.85 -8.88
C ALA A 31 -0.30 -29.94 -10.04
N LYS A 32 -0.76 -28.69 -10.08
CA LYS A 32 -0.43 -27.69 -11.09
C LYS A 32 0.40 -26.55 -10.51
N PHE A 33 1.13 -26.79 -9.42
CA PHE A 33 1.97 -25.80 -8.76
C PHE A 33 3.04 -25.19 -9.69
N GLN A 34 3.47 -25.95 -10.71
CA GLN A 34 4.41 -25.44 -11.72
C GLN A 34 3.90 -24.17 -12.41
N LYS A 35 2.58 -24.02 -12.59
CA LYS A 35 1.97 -22.82 -13.17
C LYS A 35 2.28 -21.54 -12.37
N ILE A 36 2.36 -21.66 -11.04
CA ILE A 36 2.75 -20.53 -10.18
C ILE A 36 4.23 -20.22 -10.36
N LYS A 37 5.09 -21.25 -10.39
CA LYS A 37 6.54 -21.05 -10.58
C LYS A 37 6.83 -20.37 -11.92
N ASP A 38 6.17 -20.81 -12.98
CA ASP A 38 6.34 -20.27 -14.33
C ASP A 38 5.86 -18.81 -14.38
N ALA A 39 4.69 -18.52 -13.82
CA ALA A 39 4.19 -17.14 -13.72
C ALA A 39 5.16 -16.23 -12.96
N ILE A 40 5.77 -16.72 -11.88
CA ILE A 40 6.80 -15.94 -11.14
C ILE A 40 8.02 -15.72 -12.02
N GLN A 41 8.52 -16.76 -12.69
CA GLN A 41 9.71 -16.67 -13.53
C GLN A 41 9.51 -15.69 -14.70
N THR A 42 8.34 -15.73 -15.35
CA THR A 42 8.00 -14.86 -16.48
C THR A 42 7.87 -13.39 -16.05
N HIS A 43 7.27 -13.14 -14.88
CA HIS A 43 6.91 -11.79 -14.45
C HIS A 43 7.85 -11.20 -13.38
N ARG A 44 8.90 -11.94 -13.00
CA ARG A 44 9.95 -11.46 -12.12
C ARG A 44 10.56 -10.21 -12.73
N GLN A 45 10.74 -9.17 -11.93
CA GLN A 45 11.45 -8.00 -12.43
C GLN A 45 12.89 -8.40 -12.76
N PRO A 46 13.43 -7.97 -13.93
CA PRO A 46 14.87 -8.01 -14.13
C PRO A 46 15.48 -7.24 -12.96
N HIS A 47 16.55 -7.78 -12.39
CA HIS A 47 17.23 -7.20 -11.24
C HIS A 47 17.51 -5.73 -11.55
N CYS A 48 16.66 -4.85 -11.02
CA CYS A 48 17.05 -3.49 -10.77
C CYS A 48 18.17 -3.66 -9.75
N ASN A 49 19.42 -3.58 -10.21
CA ASN A 49 20.41 -2.93 -9.38
C ASN A 49 19.73 -1.61 -9.06
N ILE A 50 19.23 -1.44 -7.83
CA ILE A 50 18.91 -0.13 -7.29
C ILE A 50 20.23 0.64 -7.41
N GLY A 51 20.51 1.17 -8.60
CA GLY A 51 21.57 2.11 -8.84
C GLY A 51 21.10 3.30 -8.06
N LEU A 52 21.89 3.62 -7.02
CA LEU A 52 21.73 4.71 -6.07
C LEU A 52 20.68 5.70 -6.60
N SER A 53 19.45 5.62 -6.07
CA SER A 53 18.40 6.55 -6.48
C SER A 53 18.97 7.94 -6.32
N LYS A 54 19.14 8.68 -7.43
CA LYS A 54 19.55 10.08 -7.36
C LYS A 54 18.59 10.74 -6.38
N ALA A 55 19.13 11.22 -5.26
CA ALA A 55 18.39 11.86 -4.21
C ALA A 55 17.53 12.96 -4.84
N VAL A 56 16.21 12.73 -4.86
CA VAL A 56 15.24 13.77 -5.18
C VAL A 56 15.26 14.70 -3.97
N GLY A 57 15.55 15.97 -4.23
CA GLY A 57 15.88 16.98 -3.22
C GLY A 57 14.83 17.13 -2.12
N ASP A 58 15.32 17.67 -0.99
CA ASP A 58 14.60 17.96 0.26
C ASP A 58 13.12 18.29 0.06
N LEU A 59 12.26 17.32 0.36
CA LEU A 59 10.89 17.61 0.74
C LEU A 59 10.92 17.83 2.26
N ASN A 60 11.07 19.09 2.66
CA ASN A 60 10.90 19.51 4.05
C ASN A 60 9.45 19.20 4.47
N LEU A 61 9.30 18.14 5.27
CA LEU A 61 8.06 17.76 5.93
C LEU A 61 7.94 18.56 7.23
N GLU A 62 7.66 19.86 7.12
CA GLU A 62 7.22 20.64 8.26
C GLU A 62 5.69 20.65 8.36
N SER A 63 5.22 19.98 9.41
CA SER A 63 4.12 20.45 10.26
C SER A 63 2.71 20.41 9.68
N ILE A 64 2.08 19.24 9.67
CA ILE A 64 0.63 19.14 9.82
C ILE A 64 0.33 18.42 11.15
N SER A 65 0.23 19.19 12.23
CA SER A 65 -0.52 18.77 13.42
C SER A 65 -1.90 19.43 13.38
N ALA A 66 -2.94 18.60 13.33
CA ALA A 66 -4.33 19.02 13.31
C ALA A 66 -4.77 19.58 14.68
N PRO A 67 -5.75 20.50 14.75
CA PRO A 67 -6.21 21.11 15.99
C PRO A 67 -7.19 20.18 16.71
N ILE A 68 -6.96 19.94 18.01
CA ILE A 68 -7.92 19.29 18.91
C ILE A 68 -8.45 20.35 19.89
N GLU A 69 -9.78 20.39 19.99
CA GLU A 69 -10.59 21.37 20.71
C GLU A 69 -10.53 21.27 22.26
N LYS A 70 -10.98 22.39 22.86
CA LYS A 70 -11.25 22.82 24.25
C LYS A 70 -11.77 21.76 25.26
N PRO A 71 -11.63 22.00 26.59
CA PRO A 71 -12.67 22.74 27.36
C PRO A 71 -12.13 23.68 28.47
N ALA A 72 -12.75 24.86 28.68
CA ALA A 72 -13.47 25.34 29.90
C ALA A 72 -12.67 25.23 31.23
N VAL A 73 -12.45 26.28 32.03
CA VAL A 73 -13.45 27.16 32.65
C VAL A 73 -12.79 28.42 33.24
N SER A 74 -13.57 29.51 33.31
CA SER A 74 -13.22 30.82 33.90
C SER A 74 -13.41 30.82 35.42
N THR A 75 -12.57 31.51 36.18
CA THR A 75 -12.98 32.26 37.39
C THR A 75 -12.01 33.42 37.62
N GLN A 76 -12.56 34.62 37.46
CA GLN A 76 -11.99 35.90 37.88
C GLN A 76 -12.08 36.00 39.42
N THR A 77 -11.13 36.67 40.06
CA THR A 77 -11.36 37.24 41.40
C THR A 77 -10.73 38.63 41.41
N SER A 78 -11.58 39.59 41.76
CA SER A 78 -11.39 41.03 41.71
C SER A 78 -10.97 41.61 43.06
N ASP A 79 -10.27 42.74 42.98
CA ASP A 79 -10.33 43.94 43.84
C ASP A 79 -9.60 44.05 45.19
N SER A 80 -8.71 45.05 45.22
CA SER A 80 -8.60 46.19 46.14
C SER A 80 -8.53 46.01 47.67
N LEU A 81 -7.38 46.38 48.25
CA LEU A 81 -7.24 47.53 49.16
C LEU A 81 -5.81 48.10 49.09
#